data_AF-A0A014MMN6-F1
#
_entry.id   AF-A0A014MMN6-F1
#
_cell.length_a   1.000
_cell.length_b   1.000
_cell.length_c   1.000
_cell.angle_alpha   90.00
_cell.angle_beta   90.00
_cell.angle_gamma   90.00
#
_symmetry.space_group_name_H-M   'P 1'
#
loop_
_entity.id
_entity.type
_entity.pdbx_description
1 polymer ?
#
loop_
_entity_poly.entity_id
_entity_poly.type
_entity_poly.pdbx_seq_one_letter_code
_entity_poly.pdbx_strand_id
1 'polypeptide(L)'
;MTESEAPADSGKGGSGWRVGCTSVLALVVAGLAWLAYASVDSTYPDVDPEERARLLSGYSQDAYAALGIDRTVEGGSVDDDGNSAFGHNDCYPDGLFSIADPPVEGAYRLYQEWTLRKVRKAEALPGLRGVRHRLEAKGWHVTEYGKHKQIDEWNVRAERDGGYKIHVTWEPEYQRLTGFVSAPCAMDPGWPEEKRKEEAEQGYSGPYDGPALNFPPALTPARTPGER
;
A
#
# COMPACT_ATOMS: atom_id res chain seq x y z
N MET A 1 -25.49 -82.74 45.68
CA MET A 1 -24.08 -82.98 46.04
C MET A 1 -23.27 -82.61 44.81
N THR A 2 -22.40 -81.60 44.97
CA THR A 2 -21.30 -81.08 44.11
C THR A 2 -21.60 -80.86 42.62
N GLU A 3 -21.34 -79.70 42.01
CA GLU A 3 -20.23 -78.79 42.20
C GLU A 3 -20.57 -77.38 41.68
N SER A 4 -20.08 -76.35 42.38
CA SER A 4 -20.09 -74.95 41.95
C SER A 4 -18.89 -74.68 41.05
N GLU A 5 -19.10 -73.98 39.94
CA GLU A 5 -18.07 -73.15 39.33
C GLU A 5 -18.73 -71.87 38.80
N ALA A 6 -18.27 -70.72 39.32
CA ALA A 6 -18.35 -69.45 38.63
C ALA A 6 -17.03 -69.26 37.87
N PRO A 7 -17.04 -68.50 36.76
CA PRO A 7 -16.54 -67.14 36.95
C PRO A 7 -17.41 -66.07 36.30
N ALA A 8 -17.18 -64.87 36.80
CA ALA A 8 -17.70 -63.61 36.33
C ALA A 8 -17.21 -63.27 34.92
N ASP A 9 -18.02 -62.53 34.15
CA ASP A 9 -17.50 -61.26 33.65
C ASP A 9 -18.62 -60.24 33.46
N SER A 10 -18.27 -59.00 33.79
CA SER A 10 -19.12 -57.83 33.89
C SER A 10 -18.71 -56.84 32.81
N GLY A 11 -19.65 -56.40 31.98
CA GLY A 11 -19.45 -55.28 31.04
C GLY A 11 -20.71 -55.06 30.22
N LYS A 12 -21.71 -54.30 30.68
CA LYS A 12 -21.79 -52.83 30.68
C LYS A 12 -21.43 -52.22 29.32
N GLY A 13 -22.42 -51.60 28.66
CA GLY A 13 -22.16 -50.38 27.90
C GLY A 13 -22.85 -50.24 26.54
N GLY A 14 -24.12 -49.83 26.57
CA GLY A 14 -24.62 -48.66 25.84
C GLY A 14 -24.24 -48.49 24.35
N SER A 15 -25.16 -48.89 23.48
CA SER A 15 -25.28 -48.35 22.13
C SER A 15 -25.63 -46.85 22.20
N GLY A 16 -24.70 -45.98 21.80
CA GLY A 16 -24.92 -44.53 21.83
C GLY A 16 -24.12 -43.80 20.75
N TRP A 17 -24.83 -43.46 19.66
CA TRP A 17 -24.74 -42.20 18.92
C TRP A 17 -23.34 -41.56 18.78
N ARG A 18 -22.56 -41.97 17.78
CA ARG A 18 -21.33 -41.28 17.35
C ARG A 18 -21.22 -41.10 15.84
N VAL A 19 -22.29 -40.65 15.18
CA VAL A 19 -22.28 -40.38 13.71
C VAL A 19 -22.51 -38.89 13.37
N GLY A 20 -22.69 -38.01 14.38
CA GLY A 20 -23.02 -36.59 14.13
C GLY A 20 -21.87 -35.59 14.22
N CYS A 21 -20.83 -35.83 15.03
CA CYS A 21 -19.81 -34.79 15.29
C CYS A 21 -18.69 -34.74 14.25
N THR A 22 -18.30 -35.88 13.67
CA THR A 22 -17.22 -35.95 12.69
C THR A 22 -17.60 -35.31 11.36
N SER A 23 -18.86 -35.42 10.94
CA SER A 23 -19.37 -34.77 9.72
C SER A 23 -19.46 -33.24 9.86
N VAL A 24 -19.89 -32.74 11.03
CA VAL A 24 -19.93 -31.30 11.31
C VAL A 24 -18.51 -30.72 11.38
N LEU A 25 -17.58 -31.39 12.05
CA LEU A 25 -16.17 -30.97 12.09
C LEU A 25 -15.54 -30.97 10.69
N ALA A 26 -15.78 -31.99 9.87
CA ALA A 26 -15.28 -32.05 8.51
C ALA A 26 -15.86 -30.92 7.64
N LEU A 27 -17.15 -30.60 7.77
CA LEU A 27 -17.79 -29.48 7.06
C LEU A 27 -17.27 -28.12 7.52
N VAL A 28 -16.98 -27.95 8.81
CA VAL A 28 -16.38 -26.71 9.34
C VAL A 28 -14.95 -26.57 8.82
N VAL A 29 -14.14 -27.64 8.85
CA VAL A 29 -12.77 -27.60 8.34
C VAL A 29 -12.75 -27.37 6.82
N ALA A 30 -13.62 -28.05 6.07
CA ALA A 30 -13.76 -27.83 4.63
C ALA A 30 -14.27 -26.43 4.29
N GLY A 31 -15.21 -25.89 5.08
CA GLY A 31 -15.70 -24.53 4.94
C GLY A 31 -14.63 -23.48 5.26
N LEU A 32 -13.81 -23.71 6.28
CA LEU A 32 -12.66 -22.85 6.61
C LEU A 32 -11.57 -22.95 5.55
N ALA A 33 -11.28 -24.15 5.03
CA ALA A 33 -10.33 -24.35 3.95
C ALA A 33 -10.82 -23.72 2.63
N TRP A 34 -12.11 -23.80 2.34
CA TRP A 34 -12.71 -23.16 1.17
C TRP A 34 -12.77 -21.64 1.32
N LEU A 35 -13.07 -21.10 2.51
CA LEU A 35 -12.98 -19.66 2.77
C LEU A 35 -11.54 -19.15 2.67
N ALA A 36 -10.56 -19.92 3.16
CA ALA A 36 -9.14 -19.63 3.00
C ALA A 36 -8.69 -19.70 1.53
N TYR A 37 -9.26 -20.62 0.73
CA TYR A 37 -8.96 -20.75 -0.69
C TYR A 37 -9.70 -19.70 -1.55
N ALA A 38 -10.93 -19.34 -1.20
CA ALA A 38 -11.68 -18.28 -1.88
C ALA A 38 -11.09 -16.89 -1.59
N SER A 39 -10.26 -16.75 -0.54
CA SER A 39 -9.47 -15.54 -0.29
C SER A 39 -8.16 -15.46 -1.07
N VAL A 40 -7.75 -16.49 -1.84
CA VAL A 40 -6.49 -16.46 -2.62
C VAL A 40 -6.65 -15.98 -4.07
N ASP A 41 -7.85 -15.60 -4.51
CA ASP A 41 -8.02 -14.91 -5.81
C ASP A 41 -7.69 -13.41 -5.64
N SER A 42 -6.48 -13.14 -5.14
CA SER A 42 -5.94 -11.83 -4.80
C SER A 42 -5.05 -11.30 -5.92
N THR A 43 -5.56 -11.28 -7.15
CA THR A 43 -4.84 -10.61 -8.24
C THR A 43 -5.17 -9.13 -8.24
N TYR A 44 -4.15 -8.30 -7.98
CA TYR A 44 -4.26 -6.86 -8.15
C TYR A 44 -4.62 -6.53 -9.61
N PRO A 45 -5.26 -5.38 -9.87
CA PRO A 45 -5.56 -4.98 -11.24
C PRO A 45 -4.27 -4.80 -12.04
N ASP A 46 -4.28 -5.27 -13.30
CA ASP A 46 -3.21 -4.96 -14.26
C ASP A 46 -3.19 -3.47 -14.56
N VAL A 47 -2.03 -2.84 -14.37
CA VAL A 47 -1.82 -1.43 -14.66
C VAL A 47 -0.42 -1.23 -15.21
N ASP A 48 -0.33 -0.50 -16.32
CA ASP A 48 0.95 -0.05 -16.83
C ASP A 48 1.66 0.88 -15.82
N PRO A 49 2.90 0.59 -15.39
CA PRO A 49 3.60 1.41 -14.42
C PRO A 49 3.86 2.85 -14.90
N GLU A 50 4.01 3.09 -16.21
CA GLU A 50 4.20 4.43 -16.75
C GLU A 50 2.91 5.25 -16.71
N GLU A 51 1.76 4.65 -17.02
CA GLU A 51 0.44 5.26 -16.79
C GLU A 51 0.24 5.64 -15.32
N ARG A 52 0.58 4.72 -14.41
CA ARG A 52 0.50 4.96 -12.96
C ARG A 52 1.41 6.10 -12.52
N ALA A 53 2.64 6.14 -13.02
CA ALA A 53 3.61 7.18 -12.71
C ALA A 53 3.09 8.56 -13.15
N ARG A 54 2.55 8.68 -14.38
CA ARG A 54 1.99 9.95 -14.89
C ARG A 54 0.83 10.44 -14.04
N LEU A 55 -0.05 9.53 -13.59
CA LEU A 55 -1.15 9.87 -12.71
C LEU A 55 -0.66 10.42 -11.36
N LEU A 56 0.32 9.74 -10.74
CA LEU A 56 0.92 10.18 -9.47
C LEU A 56 1.63 11.53 -9.62
N SER A 57 2.36 11.75 -10.73
CA SER A 57 2.93 13.06 -11.05
C SER A 57 1.88 14.15 -11.17
N GLY A 58 0.73 13.87 -11.77
CA GLY A 58 -0.40 14.80 -11.80
C GLY A 58 -0.85 15.21 -10.40
N TYR A 59 -1.00 14.25 -9.48
CA TYR A 59 -1.38 14.52 -8.10
C TYR A 59 -0.30 15.27 -7.31
N SER A 60 0.96 14.87 -7.43
CA SER A 60 2.11 15.56 -6.83
C SER A 60 2.19 17.00 -7.31
N GLN A 61 2.07 17.23 -8.62
CA GLN A 61 2.12 18.56 -9.23
C GLN A 61 0.94 19.44 -8.82
N ASP A 62 -0.27 18.88 -8.72
CA ASP A 62 -1.45 19.62 -8.24
C ASP A 62 -1.31 20.06 -6.79
N ALA A 63 -0.77 19.21 -5.91
CA ALA A 63 -0.51 19.55 -4.52
C ALA A 63 0.67 20.55 -4.39
N TYR A 64 1.75 20.31 -5.13
CA TYR A 64 2.92 21.19 -5.14
C TYR A 64 2.56 22.61 -5.58
N ALA A 65 1.79 22.74 -6.65
CA ALA A 65 1.28 24.02 -7.13
C ALA A 65 0.47 24.77 -6.05
N ALA A 66 -0.28 24.05 -5.21
CA ALA A 66 -1.09 24.63 -4.15
C ALA A 66 -0.28 25.13 -2.94
N LEU A 67 1.00 24.78 -2.83
CA LEU A 67 1.89 25.35 -1.82
C LEU A 67 2.15 26.84 -2.08
N GLY A 68 2.07 27.29 -3.33
CA GLY A 68 2.41 28.66 -3.72
C GLY A 68 3.89 29.00 -3.56
N ILE A 69 4.78 27.99 -3.60
CA ILE A 69 6.23 28.17 -3.53
C ILE A 69 6.79 28.26 -4.94
N ASP A 70 7.46 29.37 -5.25
CA ASP A 70 8.06 29.64 -6.55
C ASP A 70 9.48 29.06 -6.66
N ARG A 71 9.57 27.74 -6.57
CA ARG A 71 10.81 26.98 -6.80
C ARG A 71 10.51 25.72 -7.58
N THR A 72 11.44 25.29 -8.43
CA THR A 72 11.36 23.97 -9.07
C THR A 72 11.95 22.91 -8.15
N VAL A 73 11.33 21.73 -8.12
CA VAL A 73 11.97 20.51 -7.61
C VAL A 73 12.42 19.71 -8.82
N GLU A 74 13.72 19.50 -8.94
CA GLU A 74 14.30 18.74 -10.04
C GLU A 74 13.99 17.24 -9.90
N GLY A 75 13.93 16.53 -11.03
CA GLY A 75 13.88 15.07 -11.01
C GLY A 75 15.25 14.50 -10.66
N GLY A 76 15.30 13.49 -9.78
CA GLY A 76 16.53 12.84 -9.37
C GLY A 76 16.31 11.47 -8.73
N SER A 77 17.28 10.99 -7.95
CA SER A 77 17.16 9.74 -7.22
C SER A 77 16.43 9.94 -5.88
N VAL A 78 15.89 8.86 -5.29
CA VAL A 78 15.20 8.89 -3.98
C VAL A 78 16.17 9.32 -2.86
N ASP A 79 17.47 9.06 -3.02
CA ASP A 79 18.49 9.35 -2.01
C ASP A 79 18.99 10.80 -2.03
N ASP A 80 18.60 11.59 -3.03
CA ASP A 80 19.04 12.97 -3.17
C ASP A 80 18.12 13.97 -2.44
N ASP A 81 18.65 14.54 -1.36
CA ASP A 81 18.03 15.64 -0.60
C ASP A 81 17.69 16.84 -1.50
N GLY A 82 16.42 16.99 -1.90
CA GLY A 82 15.93 18.12 -2.68
C GLY A 82 15.44 17.80 -4.09
N ASN A 83 15.33 16.51 -4.41
CA ASN A 83 14.79 16.04 -5.68
C ASN A 83 13.37 15.49 -5.51
N SER A 84 12.72 15.26 -6.64
CA SER A 84 11.58 14.35 -6.74
C SER A 84 12.04 13.05 -7.35
N ALA A 85 11.48 11.94 -6.88
CA ALA A 85 11.81 10.61 -7.33
C ALA A 85 10.56 9.71 -7.28
N PHE A 86 10.55 8.70 -8.13
CA PHE A 86 9.63 7.57 -7.98
C PHE A 86 10.31 6.45 -7.20
N GLY A 87 9.53 5.73 -6.42
CA GLY A 87 9.93 4.47 -5.82
C GLY A 87 8.78 3.48 -5.86
N HIS A 88 9.06 2.24 -5.50
CA HIS A 88 8.05 1.20 -5.39
C HIS A 88 8.22 0.44 -4.08
N ASN A 89 7.13 -0.18 -3.63
CA ASN A 89 7.15 -1.19 -2.58
C ASN A 89 6.55 -2.48 -3.11
N ASP A 90 6.95 -3.58 -2.49
CA ASP A 90 6.35 -4.88 -2.70
C ASP A 90 4.88 -4.91 -2.24
N CYS A 91 4.10 -5.78 -2.85
CA CYS A 91 2.71 -6.02 -2.52
C CYS A 91 2.53 -7.44 -2.01
N TYR A 92 1.66 -7.62 -1.01
CA TYR A 92 1.49 -8.88 -0.30
C TYR A 92 0.06 -9.37 -0.45
N PRO A 93 -0.18 -10.68 -0.63
CA PRO A 93 -1.52 -11.20 -0.87
C PRO A 93 -2.49 -10.76 0.22
N ASP A 94 -3.71 -10.38 -0.13
CA ASP A 94 -4.71 -9.99 0.86
C ASP A 94 -5.14 -11.20 1.69
N GLY A 95 -5.23 -11.08 3.03
CA GLY A 95 -5.68 -12.18 3.89
C GLY A 95 -5.15 -12.16 5.32
N LEU A 96 -5.70 -13.04 6.17
CA LEU A 96 -5.37 -13.12 7.60
C LEU A 96 -3.90 -13.50 7.88
N PHE A 97 -3.22 -14.12 6.91
CA PHE A 97 -1.85 -14.61 7.04
C PHE A 97 -0.83 -13.89 6.15
N SER A 98 -1.27 -12.84 5.44
CA SER A 98 -0.51 -12.03 4.47
C SER A 98 0.92 -11.64 4.90
N ILE A 99 1.13 -11.37 6.20
CA ILE A 99 2.45 -10.92 6.71
C ILE A 99 3.52 -12.02 6.71
N ALA A 100 3.12 -13.29 6.67
CA ALA A 100 4.03 -14.43 6.57
C ALA A 100 4.19 -14.93 5.14
N ASP A 101 3.39 -14.41 4.21
CA ASP A 101 3.40 -14.79 2.81
C ASP A 101 4.47 -13.98 2.05
N PRO A 102 5.10 -14.59 1.04
CA PRO A 102 5.99 -13.83 0.15
C PRO A 102 5.22 -12.73 -0.58
N PRO A 103 5.91 -11.67 -1.06
CA PRO A 103 5.32 -10.73 -1.99
C PRO A 103 4.70 -11.41 -3.21
N VAL A 104 3.62 -10.82 -3.73
CA VAL A 104 3.06 -11.22 -5.02
C VAL A 104 4.02 -10.76 -6.12
N GLU A 105 4.58 -11.70 -6.86
CA GLU A 105 5.54 -11.38 -7.91
C GLU A 105 4.91 -10.58 -9.05
N GLY A 106 5.66 -9.62 -9.59
CA GLY A 106 5.16 -8.69 -10.59
C GLY A 106 4.13 -7.68 -10.07
N ALA A 107 3.70 -7.79 -8.80
CA ALA A 107 2.90 -6.77 -8.16
C ALA A 107 3.77 -5.64 -7.63
N TYR A 108 3.28 -4.41 -7.77
CA TYR A 108 3.99 -3.23 -7.37
C TYR A 108 3.06 -2.20 -6.73
N ARG A 109 3.60 -1.46 -5.76
CA ARG A 109 3.00 -0.24 -5.25
C ARG A 109 3.89 0.95 -5.59
N LEU A 110 3.51 1.69 -6.62
CA LEU A 110 4.25 2.89 -7.00
C LEU A 110 3.94 4.07 -6.07
N TYR A 111 4.97 4.85 -5.76
CA TYR A 111 4.85 6.14 -5.10
C TYR A 111 5.79 7.17 -5.73
N GLN A 112 5.46 8.44 -5.55
CA GLN A 112 6.35 9.56 -5.83
C GLN A 112 6.59 10.31 -4.54
N GLU A 113 7.85 10.62 -4.31
CA GLU A 113 8.29 11.50 -3.22
C GLU A 113 8.97 12.73 -3.79
N TRP A 114 8.89 13.84 -3.06
CA TRP A 114 9.66 15.03 -3.33
C TRP A 114 9.99 15.76 -2.05
N THR A 115 11.15 16.42 -2.07
CA THR A 115 11.65 17.19 -0.93
C THR A 115 12.01 18.61 -1.33
N LEU A 116 11.61 19.58 -0.50
CA LEU A 116 12.02 20.97 -0.55
C LEU A 116 12.69 21.36 0.76
N ARG A 117 13.92 21.89 0.67
CA ARG A 117 14.65 22.40 1.83
C ARG A 117 14.50 23.90 1.99
N LYS A 118 14.89 24.42 3.16
CA LYS A 118 14.90 25.85 3.49
C LYS A 118 13.53 26.50 3.34
N VAL A 119 12.46 25.76 3.65
CA VAL A 119 11.09 26.30 3.70
C VAL A 119 10.83 26.79 5.12
N ARG A 120 10.63 28.10 5.27
CA ARG A 120 10.36 28.68 6.59
C ARG A 120 8.92 28.42 7.00
N LYS A 121 8.65 28.44 8.31
CA LYS A 121 7.29 28.31 8.87
C LYS A 121 6.28 29.26 8.24
N ALA A 122 6.70 30.49 7.96
CA ALA A 122 5.87 31.53 7.35
C ALA A 122 5.43 31.20 5.92
N GLU A 123 6.17 30.35 5.20
CA GLU A 123 5.83 29.86 3.85
C GLU A 123 5.09 28.52 3.93
N ALA A 124 5.59 27.61 4.78
CA ALA A 124 5.06 26.25 4.91
C ALA A 124 3.61 26.20 5.39
N LEU A 125 3.25 26.92 6.46
CA LEU A 125 1.90 26.81 7.04
C LEU A 125 0.80 27.37 6.13
N PRO A 126 0.98 28.54 5.46
CA PRO A 126 0.08 28.94 4.38
C PRO A 126 0.04 27.94 3.23
N GLY A 127 1.19 27.39 2.81
CA GLY A 127 1.24 26.39 1.75
C GLY A 127 0.43 25.13 2.08
N LEU A 128 0.58 24.57 3.28
CA LEU A 128 -0.21 23.42 3.74
C LEU A 128 -1.72 23.71 3.78
N ARG A 129 -2.13 24.94 4.14
CA ARG A 129 -3.54 25.35 4.01
C ARG A 129 -4.00 25.34 2.56
N GLY A 130 -3.18 25.85 1.64
CA GLY A 130 -3.45 25.85 0.21
C GLY A 130 -3.62 24.42 -0.33
N VAL A 131 -2.71 23.52 0.04
CA VAL A 131 -2.78 22.09 -0.30
C VAL A 131 -4.08 21.47 0.19
N ARG A 132 -4.44 21.65 1.47
CA ARG A 132 -5.71 21.13 2.02
C ARG A 132 -6.90 21.57 1.17
N HIS A 133 -7.02 22.88 0.92
CA HIS A 133 -8.13 23.42 0.14
C HIS A 133 -8.16 22.91 -1.30
N ARG A 134 -6.98 22.76 -1.92
CA ARG A 134 -6.87 22.20 -3.27
C ARG A 134 -7.33 20.74 -3.31
N LEU A 135 -6.91 19.94 -2.33
CA LEU A 135 -7.27 18.53 -2.22
C LEU A 135 -8.79 18.36 -2.01
N GLU A 136 -9.37 19.09 -1.06
CA GLU A 136 -10.82 19.12 -0.82
C GLU A 136 -11.60 19.50 -2.08
N ALA A 137 -11.18 20.57 -2.77
CA ALA A 137 -11.82 21.03 -4.01
C ALA A 137 -11.73 20.02 -5.16
N LYS A 138 -10.78 19.09 -5.10
CA LYS A 138 -10.56 18.02 -6.10
C LYS A 138 -11.16 16.69 -5.69
N GLY A 139 -11.92 16.64 -4.59
CA GLY A 139 -12.62 15.45 -4.12
C GLY A 139 -11.76 14.48 -3.31
N TRP A 140 -10.62 14.92 -2.80
CA TRP A 140 -9.86 14.14 -1.82
C TRP A 140 -10.50 14.28 -0.44
N HIS A 141 -10.50 13.19 0.33
CA HIS A 141 -10.91 13.18 1.72
C HIS A 141 -9.70 13.46 2.62
N VAL A 142 -9.64 14.64 3.23
CA VAL A 142 -8.56 15.01 4.16
C VAL A 142 -8.77 14.27 5.48
N THR A 143 -7.83 13.38 5.81
CA THR A 143 -7.85 12.55 7.02
C THR A 143 -7.07 13.19 8.17
N GLU A 144 -6.08 14.03 7.86
CA GLU A 144 -5.30 14.75 8.86
C GLU A 144 -4.88 16.13 8.35
N TYR A 145 -4.94 17.13 9.23
CA TYR A 145 -4.42 18.46 8.95
C TYR A 145 -4.00 19.19 10.23
N GLY A 146 -2.79 19.75 10.23
CA GLY A 146 -2.29 20.61 11.30
C GLY A 146 -1.05 20.03 11.97
N LYS A 147 -0.81 20.43 13.22
CA LYS A 147 0.37 19.97 13.97
C LYS A 147 0.16 18.51 14.40
N HIS A 148 1.13 17.65 14.15
CA HIS A 148 1.15 16.29 14.67
C HIS A 148 1.22 16.29 16.21
N LYS A 149 0.56 15.33 16.86
CA LYS A 149 0.42 15.35 18.33
C LYS A 149 1.69 14.96 19.09
N GLN A 150 2.53 14.14 18.46
CA GLN A 150 3.68 13.50 19.13
C GLN A 150 5.03 14.04 18.69
N ILE A 151 5.11 14.65 17.51
CA ILE A 151 6.35 15.17 16.93
C ILE A 151 6.09 16.59 16.43
N ASP A 152 7.12 17.43 16.40
CA ASP A 152 6.99 18.82 15.98
C ASP A 152 6.93 18.87 14.46
N GLU A 153 5.82 18.46 13.85
CA GLU A 153 5.61 18.48 12.40
C GLU A 153 4.21 19.01 12.08
N TRP A 154 4.03 19.54 10.88
CA TRP A 154 2.71 19.91 10.36
C TRP A 154 2.42 19.12 9.10
N ASN A 155 1.25 18.52 9.03
CA ASN A 155 0.88 17.65 7.92
C ASN A 155 -0.46 18.05 7.28
N VAL A 156 -0.60 17.61 6.04
CA VAL A 156 -1.87 17.40 5.35
C VAL A 156 -1.81 15.95 4.87
N ARG A 157 -2.77 15.12 5.28
CA ARG A 157 -2.96 13.77 4.75
C ARG A 157 -4.34 13.67 4.15
N ALA A 158 -4.43 13.10 2.96
CA ALA A 158 -5.70 12.86 2.30
C ALA A 158 -5.68 11.54 1.54
N GLU A 159 -6.87 10.98 1.39
CA GLU A 159 -7.11 9.76 0.64
C GLU A 159 -8.15 10.01 -0.43
N ARG A 160 -8.13 9.19 -1.48
CA ARG A 160 -9.13 9.21 -2.55
C ARG A 160 -9.52 7.79 -2.92
N ASP A 161 -10.73 7.65 -3.44
CA ASP A 161 -11.28 6.40 -3.98
C ASP A 161 -10.24 5.67 -4.85
N GLY A 162 -10.24 4.35 -4.74
CA GLY A 162 -9.22 3.51 -5.38
C GLY A 162 -7.93 3.39 -4.58
N GLY A 163 -7.87 3.87 -3.33
CA GLY A 163 -6.74 3.63 -2.42
C GLY A 163 -5.53 4.54 -2.65
N TYR A 164 -5.72 5.67 -3.35
CA TYR A 164 -4.66 6.67 -3.50
C TYR A 164 -4.51 7.49 -2.23
N LYS A 165 -3.27 7.81 -1.89
CA LYS A 165 -2.94 8.59 -0.69
C LYS A 165 -1.99 9.71 -1.05
N ILE A 166 -2.15 10.84 -0.39
CA ILE A 166 -1.24 11.97 -0.49
C ILE A 166 -0.95 12.55 0.89
N HIS A 167 0.33 12.68 1.21
CA HIS A 167 0.79 13.27 2.46
C HIS A 167 1.76 14.40 2.12
N VAL A 168 1.57 15.57 2.72
CA VAL A 168 2.53 16.68 2.66
C VAL A 168 2.88 17.08 4.08
N THR A 169 4.16 17.05 4.41
CA THR A 169 4.66 17.27 5.76
C THR A 169 5.67 18.40 5.77
N TRP A 170 5.58 19.28 6.76
CA TRP A 170 6.61 20.26 7.07
C TRP A 170 7.27 19.93 8.40
N GLU A 171 8.59 19.77 8.35
CA GLU A 171 9.46 19.53 9.48
C GLU A 171 10.22 20.83 9.83
N PRO A 172 9.94 21.46 10.98
CA PRO A 172 10.57 22.70 11.42
C PRO A 172 12.06 22.53 11.72
N GLU A 173 12.47 21.38 12.28
CA GLU A 173 13.87 21.09 12.64
C GLU A 173 14.78 21.20 11.41
N TYR A 174 14.33 20.66 10.28
CA TYR A 174 15.08 20.64 9.02
C TYR A 174 14.69 21.76 8.05
N GLN A 175 13.67 22.56 8.40
CA GLN A 175 13.01 23.50 7.48
C GLN A 175 12.67 22.82 6.15
N ARG A 176 12.11 21.62 6.23
CA ARG A 176 11.92 20.71 5.11
C ARG A 176 10.43 20.52 4.86
N LEU A 177 10.00 20.68 3.61
CA LEU A 177 8.71 20.18 3.13
C LEU A 177 8.96 18.89 2.37
N THR A 178 8.23 17.85 2.71
CA THR A 178 8.17 16.61 1.93
C THR A 178 6.76 16.43 1.41
N GLY A 179 6.63 15.87 0.22
CA GLY A 179 5.37 15.38 -0.28
C GLY A 179 5.52 13.97 -0.82
N PHE A 180 4.50 13.17 -0.55
CA PHE A 180 4.46 11.77 -0.88
C PHE A 180 3.09 11.45 -1.46
N VAL A 181 3.04 10.82 -2.63
CA VAL A 181 1.81 10.33 -3.25
C VAL A 181 1.99 8.86 -3.57
N SER A 182 1.04 8.02 -3.16
CA SER A 182 1.06 6.59 -3.48
C SER A 182 -0.22 6.11 -4.11
N ALA A 183 -0.06 5.06 -4.92
CA ALA A 183 -1.14 4.28 -5.51
C ALA A 183 -1.48 3.05 -4.67
N PRO A 184 -2.64 2.40 -4.91
CA PRO A 184 -2.84 1.01 -4.51
C PRO A 184 -1.86 0.07 -5.22
N CYS A 185 -1.78 -1.18 -4.76
CA CYS A 185 -1.08 -2.25 -5.46
C CYS A 185 -1.71 -2.54 -6.83
N ALA A 186 -0.88 -2.90 -7.79
CA ALA A 186 -1.25 -3.29 -9.15
C ALA A 186 -0.28 -4.36 -9.67
N MET A 187 -0.70 -5.13 -10.68
CA MET A 187 0.19 -6.04 -11.42
C MET A 187 0.83 -5.28 -12.59
N ASP A 188 2.12 -5.49 -12.82
CA ASP A 188 2.82 -5.00 -14.00
C ASP A 188 2.52 -5.94 -15.19
N PRO A 189 1.75 -5.50 -16.21
CA PRO A 189 1.44 -6.32 -17.37
C PRO A 189 2.70 -6.70 -18.18
N GLY A 190 3.77 -5.93 -18.05
CA GLY A 190 5.08 -6.17 -18.67
C GLY A 190 6.01 -7.10 -17.88
N TRP A 191 5.59 -7.62 -16.71
CA TRP A 191 6.43 -8.49 -15.88
C TRP A 191 6.95 -9.70 -16.69
N PRO A 192 8.26 -10.01 -16.71
CA PRO A 192 8.82 -11.00 -17.63
C PRO A 192 8.21 -12.40 -17.46
N GLU A 193 7.86 -13.05 -18.57
CA GLU A 193 7.30 -14.41 -18.53
C GLU A 193 8.33 -15.42 -17.99
N GLU A 194 9.61 -15.17 -18.22
CA GLU A 194 10.73 -15.96 -17.69
C GLU A 194 10.80 -15.88 -16.17
N LYS A 195 10.52 -14.71 -15.58
CA LYS A 195 10.41 -14.54 -14.12
C LYS A 195 9.20 -15.28 -13.56
N ARG A 196 8.05 -15.19 -14.24
CA ARG A 196 6.86 -15.99 -13.89
C ARG A 196 7.09 -17.51 -14.00
N LYS A 197 7.93 -17.96 -14.94
CA LYS A 197 8.30 -19.38 -15.10
C LYS A 197 9.29 -19.82 -14.02
N GLU A 198 10.27 -18.98 -13.70
CA GLU A 198 11.18 -19.18 -12.57
C GLU A 198 10.37 -19.33 -11.26
N GLU A 199 9.35 -18.50 -11.06
CA GLU A 199 8.40 -18.60 -9.95
C GLU A 199 7.70 -19.95 -9.87
N ALA A 200 7.10 -20.38 -11.00
CA ALA A 200 6.37 -21.64 -11.07
C ALA A 200 7.26 -22.87 -10.79
N GLU A 201 8.56 -22.79 -11.09
CA GLU A 201 9.51 -23.88 -10.93
C GLU A 201 10.28 -23.85 -9.60
N GLN A 202 10.59 -22.67 -9.06
CA GLN A 202 11.52 -22.48 -7.95
C GLN A 202 10.93 -21.73 -6.75
N GLY A 203 9.72 -21.17 -6.89
CA GLY A 203 9.12 -20.26 -5.91
C GLY A 203 9.67 -18.83 -6.06
N TYR A 204 9.69 -18.06 -4.96
CA TYR A 204 9.99 -16.62 -4.99
C TYR A 204 11.25 -16.23 -5.80
N SER A 205 11.07 -15.48 -6.88
CA SER A 205 12.11 -15.10 -7.87
C SER A 205 12.80 -13.76 -7.59
N GLY A 206 12.44 -13.10 -6.48
CA GLY A 206 13.02 -11.84 -6.01
C GLY A 206 12.01 -10.68 -5.92
N PRO A 207 12.42 -9.54 -5.35
CA PRO A 207 11.56 -8.36 -5.27
C PRO A 207 11.28 -7.81 -6.67
N TYR A 208 10.18 -7.06 -6.81
CA TYR A 208 9.90 -6.35 -8.05
C TYR A 208 11.02 -5.34 -8.33
N ASP A 209 11.67 -5.41 -9.49
CA ASP A 209 12.86 -4.58 -9.80
C ASP A 209 12.51 -3.11 -10.14
N GLY A 210 11.23 -2.77 -10.23
CA GLY A 210 10.77 -1.44 -10.60
C GLY A 210 10.69 -1.22 -12.11
N PRO A 211 9.78 -0.37 -12.60
CA PRO A 211 9.70 -0.06 -14.03
C PRO A 211 10.80 0.91 -14.44
N ALA A 212 11.29 0.79 -15.68
CA ALA A 212 12.06 1.84 -16.33
C ALA A 212 11.11 2.98 -16.76
N LEU A 213 11.08 4.08 -15.99
CA LEU A 213 10.24 5.24 -16.30
C LEU A 213 10.95 6.20 -17.26
N ASN A 214 10.24 6.64 -18.30
CA ASN A 214 10.81 7.45 -19.40
C ASN A 214 10.72 8.97 -19.20
N PHE A 215 10.36 9.44 -18.00
CA PHE A 215 10.22 10.88 -17.73
C PHE A 215 10.70 11.26 -16.32
N PRO A 216 11.31 12.45 -16.15
CA PRO A 216 11.75 12.90 -14.84
C PRO A 216 10.54 13.37 -14.03
N PRO A 217 10.48 13.07 -12.72
CA PRO A 217 9.39 13.48 -11.83
C PRO A 217 9.48 14.95 -11.39
N ALA A 218 9.99 15.85 -12.25
CA ALA A 218 10.20 17.25 -11.88
C ALA A 218 8.87 17.97 -11.55
N LEU A 219 8.89 18.85 -10.55
CA LEU A 219 7.73 19.64 -10.14
C LEU A 219 8.01 21.12 -10.34
N THR A 220 7.09 21.79 -11.02
CA THR A 220 7.22 23.22 -11.33
C THR A 220 6.18 24.04 -10.56
N PRO A 221 6.48 25.30 -10.21
CA PRO A 221 5.46 26.20 -9.67
C PRO A 221 4.29 26.37 -10.62
N ALA A 222 3.11 26.68 -10.07
CA ALA A 222 2.02 27.16 -10.91
C ALA A 222 2.45 28.46 -11.62
N ARG A 223 2.39 28.52 -12.95
CA ARG A 223 2.59 29.79 -13.66
C ARG A 223 1.58 30.81 -13.18
N THR A 224 2.06 31.94 -12.69
CA THR A 224 1.22 33.11 -12.47
C THR A 224 0.67 33.57 -13.82
N PRO A 225 -0.65 33.67 -14.03
CA PRO A 225 -1.18 34.25 -15.26
C PRO A 225 -0.84 35.74 -15.28
N GLY A 226 0.22 36.14 -15.98
CA GLY A 226 0.57 37.57 -16.09
C GLY A 226 1.97 37.93 -16.58
N GLU A 227 2.95 37.02 -16.53
CA GLU A 227 4.30 37.35 -17.02
C GLU A 227 4.44 36.97 -18.51
N ARG A 228 4.39 37.99 -19.36
CA ARG A 228 4.81 37.98 -20.76
C ARG A 228 5.73 39.18 -20.99
#